data_AF-A0A4Y2KZ15-F1
#
_entry.id   AF-A0A4Y2KZ15-F1
#
_cell.length_a   1.000
_cell.length_b   1.000
_cell.length_c   1.000
_cell.angle_alpha   90.00
_cell.angle_beta   90.00
_cell.angle_gamma   90.00
#
_symmetry.space_group_name_H-M   'P 1'
#
loop_
_entity.id
_entity.type
_entity.pdbx_description
1 polymer ?
#
loop_
_entity_poly.entity_id
_entity_poly.type
_entity_poly.pdbx_seq_one_letter_code
_entity_poly.pdbx_strand_id
1 'polypeptide(L)'
;MALSSIRDEEPQKKIVPTPVKLKALSRTTCNPEKSYVIIGGLGGFGLELCQWLVERGARHVVLTSRSGLKSGYQKRCMDRWKKENTNLIVSKLNATKMDDAKALLKMAAEVKPVAAIFNLALVLRDAFMENQTVENFKEVFESKVASTLNLDAASRELCPELDWFVCFSSLSCGRAMLVKAITVMLTQSWKGYVKRDRKDCQ
;
A
#
# COMPACT_ATOMS: atom_id res chain seq x y z
N MET A 1 14.60 65.23 -42.49
CA MET A 1 13.50 64.24 -42.51
C MET A 1 14.00 63.02 -43.27
N ALA A 2 14.34 61.93 -42.59
CA ALA A 2 14.75 60.68 -43.23
C ALA A 2 13.80 59.58 -42.74
N LEU A 3 13.09 58.98 -43.69
CA LEU A 3 12.10 57.92 -43.50
C LEU A 3 12.74 56.67 -42.88
N SER A 4 12.36 56.34 -41.66
CA SER A 4 12.60 55.01 -41.07
C SER A 4 11.69 54.00 -41.78
N SER A 5 12.24 53.16 -42.67
CA SER A 5 11.45 52.09 -43.28
C SER A 5 11.08 51.08 -42.19
N ILE A 6 9.79 50.99 -41.90
CA ILE A 6 9.21 49.95 -41.04
C ILE A 6 9.48 48.62 -41.75
N ARG A 7 10.16 47.70 -41.06
CA ARG A 7 10.33 46.32 -41.55
C ARG A 7 8.95 45.66 -41.60
N ASP A 8 8.59 45.09 -42.74
CA ASP A 8 7.38 44.30 -42.89
C ASP A 8 7.36 43.17 -41.84
N GLU A 9 6.25 43.05 -41.10
CA GLU A 9 6.06 41.99 -40.13
C GLU A 9 6.12 40.63 -40.84
N GLU A 10 6.98 39.73 -40.36
CA GLU A 10 7.02 38.36 -40.88
C GLU A 10 5.61 37.73 -40.78
N PRO A 11 5.12 37.07 -41.84
CA PRO A 11 3.81 36.45 -41.81
C PRO A 11 3.79 35.44 -40.66
N GLN A 12 2.94 35.68 -39.65
CA GLN A 12 2.81 34.83 -38.48
C GLN A 12 2.59 33.39 -38.94
N LYS A 13 3.64 32.58 -38.84
CA LYS A 13 3.61 31.16 -39.17
C LYS A 13 2.61 30.53 -38.22
N LYS A 14 1.39 30.26 -38.71
CA LYS A 14 0.37 29.53 -37.96
C LYS A 14 0.90 28.13 -37.68
N ILE A 15 1.47 27.93 -36.51
CA ILE A 15 1.94 26.64 -36.04
C ILE A 15 0.67 25.86 -35.67
N VAL A 16 0.17 25.04 -36.59
CA VAL A 16 -0.92 24.11 -36.28
C VAL A 16 -0.33 23.04 -35.36
N PRO A 17 -0.83 22.87 -34.12
CA PRO A 17 -0.28 21.90 -33.20
C PRO A 17 -0.49 20.48 -33.76
N THR A 18 0.60 19.84 -34.16
CA THR A 18 0.57 18.45 -34.60
C THR A 18 0.34 17.55 -33.39
N PRO A 19 -0.68 16.66 -33.40
CA PRO A 19 -0.94 15.76 -32.28
C PRO A 19 0.25 14.83 -32.05
N VAL A 20 0.95 15.01 -30.93
CA VAL A 20 2.04 14.12 -30.52
C VAL A 20 1.43 12.91 -29.80
N LYS A 21 1.59 11.72 -30.37
CA LYS A 21 1.21 10.47 -29.71
C LYS A 21 2.28 10.12 -28.66
N LEU A 22 2.03 10.50 -27.41
CA LEU A 22 2.84 10.09 -26.27
C LEU A 22 2.45 8.67 -25.84
N LYS A 23 3.44 7.83 -25.54
CA LYS A 23 3.18 6.55 -24.87
C LYS A 23 2.69 6.84 -23.45
N ALA A 24 1.38 6.69 -23.22
CA ALA A 24 0.82 6.70 -21.89
C ALA A 24 1.24 5.43 -21.15
N LEU A 25 2.36 5.50 -20.43
CA LEU A 25 2.73 4.45 -19.47
C LEU A 25 1.88 4.64 -18.23
N SER A 26 0.93 3.74 -17.99
CA SER A 26 0.14 3.73 -16.76
C SER A 26 1.07 3.45 -15.57
N ARG A 27 1.52 4.50 -14.89
CA ARG A 27 2.25 4.40 -13.63
C ARG A 27 1.29 4.67 -12.49
N THR A 28 1.33 3.83 -11.47
CA THR A 28 0.65 4.10 -10.20
C THR A 28 1.29 5.32 -9.55
N THR A 29 0.47 6.31 -9.20
CA THR A 29 0.86 7.50 -8.46
C THR A 29 0.10 7.53 -7.14
N CYS A 30 0.74 8.05 -6.10
CA CYS A 30 0.17 8.19 -4.78
C CYS A 30 -0.21 9.65 -4.56
N ASN A 31 -1.44 9.90 -4.10
CA ASN A 31 -1.86 11.24 -3.68
C ASN A 31 -1.11 11.62 -2.38
N PRO A 32 -0.38 12.75 -2.36
CA PRO A 32 0.34 13.22 -1.17
C PRO A 32 -0.61 13.64 -0.02
N GLU A 33 -1.87 13.98 -0.31
CA GLU A 33 -2.87 14.41 0.68
C GLU A 33 -3.66 13.25 1.30
N LYS A 34 -3.27 12.01 1.03
CA LYS A 34 -3.88 10.80 1.62
C LYS A 34 -2.87 10.00 2.44
N SER A 35 -3.38 9.17 3.36
CA SER A 35 -2.59 8.28 4.19
C SER A 35 -2.58 6.83 3.67
N TYR A 36 -1.45 6.16 3.87
CA TYR A 36 -1.20 4.78 3.44
C TYR A 36 -0.85 3.93 4.65
N VAL A 37 -1.64 2.88 4.90
CA VAL A 37 -1.47 1.99 6.05
C VAL A 37 -0.81 0.69 5.61
N ILE A 38 0.31 0.33 6.23
CA ILE A 38 1.08 -0.86 5.91
C ILE A 38 1.19 -1.75 7.16
N ILE A 39 0.46 -2.85 7.16
CA ILE A 39 0.50 -3.84 8.24
C ILE A 39 1.74 -4.70 8.08
N GLY A 40 2.56 -4.80 9.13
CA GLY A 40 3.86 -5.48 9.04
C GLY A 40 4.91 -4.67 8.27
N GLY A 41 4.75 -3.35 8.19
CA GLY A 41 5.58 -2.44 7.40
C GLY A 41 7.07 -2.41 7.79
N LEU A 42 7.43 -2.84 9.01
CA LEU A 42 8.83 -2.93 9.43
C LEU A 42 9.53 -4.24 9.01
N GLY A 43 8.83 -5.15 8.33
CA GLY A 43 9.44 -6.32 7.71
C GLY A 43 10.24 -5.95 6.45
N GLY A 44 11.11 -6.85 5.97
CA GLY A 44 11.96 -6.57 4.82
C GLY A 44 11.19 -6.09 3.58
N PHE A 45 10.12 -6.80 3.20
CA PHE A 45 9.28 -6.39 2.07
C PHE A 45 8.43 -5.13 2.39
N GLY A 46 8.01 -4.96 3.63
CA GLY A 46 7.23 -3.77 4.05
C GLY A 46 8.02 -2.47 3.88
N LEU A 47 9.33 -2.50 4.17
CA LEU A 47 10.22 -1.35 3.98
C LEU A 47 10.38 -1.00 2.50
N GLU A 48 10.55 -1.99 1.63
CA GLU A 48 10.64 -1.78 0.19
C GLU A 48 9.32 -1.27 -0.40
N LEU A 49 8.18 -1.78 0.08
CA LEU A 49 6.88 -1.26 -0.30
C LEU A 49 6.71 0.21 0.13
N CYS A 50 7.17 0.56 1.33
CA CYS A 50 7.14 1.93 1.82
C CYS A 50 8.01 2.85 0.93
N GLN A 51 9.24 2.43 0.60
CA GLN A 51 10.10 3.16 -0.34
C GLN A 51 9.39 3.37 -1.69
N TRP A 52 8.79 2.32 -2.23
CA TRP A 52 8.07 2.36 -3.51
C TRP A 52 6.88 3.31 -3.52
N LEU A 53 6.17 3.43 -2.39
CA LEU A 53 5.07 4.37 -2.19
C LEU A 53 5.57 5.82 -2.08
N VAL A 54 6.64 6.05 -1.31
CA VAL A 54 7.24 7.39 -1.13
C VAL A 54 7.75 7.95 -2.46
N GLU A 55 8.42 7.11 -3.26
CA GLU A 55 8.86 7.44 -4.62
C GLU A 55 7.71 7.80 -5.57
N ARG A 56 6.49 7.33 -5.28
CA ARG A 56 5.28 7.59 -6.06
C ARG A 56 4.46 8.77 -5.54
N GLY A 57 4.92 9.45 -4.50
CA GLY A 57 4.28 10.64 -3.96
C GLY A 57 3.58 10.46 -2.63
N ALA A 58 3.63 9.28 -2.00
CA ALA A 58 3.09 9.12 -0.66
C ALA A 58 3.87 10.00 0.33
N ARG A 59 3.14 10.76 1.16
CA ARG A 59 3.72 11.63 2.20
C ARG A 59 3.26 11.30 3.61
N HIS A 60 2.18 10.54 3.76
CA HIS A 60 1.67 10.12 5.06
C HIS A 60 1.58 8.60 5.10
N VAL A 61 2.47 7.96 5.88
CA VAL A 61 2.54 6.50 5.94
C VAL A 61 2.48 6.02 7.38
N VAL A 62 1.59 5.07 7.64
CA VAL A 62 1.42 4.42 8.95
C VAL A 62 1.91 2.98 8.83
N LEU A 63 2.97 2.65 9.55
CA LEU A 63 3.56 1.30 9.59
C LEU A 63 3.16 0.61 10.88
N THR A 64 2.74 -0.65 10.82
CA THR A 64 2.53 -1.45 12.03
C THR A 64 3.62 -2.48 12.25
N SER A 65 3.97 -2.69 13.52
CA SER A 65 4.86 -3.77 13.94
C SER A 65 4.65 -4.10 15.41
N ARG A 66 4.40 -5.38 15.70
CA ARG A 66 4.27 -5.90 17.08
C ARG A 66 5.52 -5.62 17.92
N SER A 67 6.68 -5.64 17.28
CA SER A 67 7.99 -5.49 17.93
C SER A 67 8.55 -4.06 17.89
N GLY A 68 7.93 -3.15 17.12
CA GLY A 68 8.50 -1.85 16.82
C GLY A 68 9.84 -1.91 16.07
N LEU A 69 10.60 -0.82 16.15
CA LEU A 69 11.92 -0.68 15.53
C LEU A 69 12.98 -1.46 16.32
N LYS A 70 13.61 -2.43 15.66
CA LYS A 70 14.65 -3.30 16.26
C LYS A 70 16.00 -3.18 15.55
N SER A 71 16.01 -2.92 14.24
CA SER A 71 17.22 -2.94 13.42
C SER A 71 17.72 -1.53 13.08
N GLY A 72 19.06 -1.37 12.99
CA GLY A 72 19.68 -0.14 12.49
C GLY A 72 19.28 0.18 11.04
N TYR A 73 19.03 -0.84 10.21
CA TYR A 73 18.54 -0.64 8.85
C TYR A 73 17.14 0.00 8.84
N GLN A 74 16.23 -0.47 9.71
CA GLN A 74 14.90 0.14 9.83
C GLN A 74 14.99 1.61 10.22
N LYS A 75 15.85 1.96 11.20
CA LYS A 75 16.07 3.35 11.60
C LYS A 75 16.60 4.20 10.44
N ARG A 76 17.59 3.69 9.70
CA ARG A 76 18.13 4.37 8.51
C ARG A 76 17.07 4.65 7.46
N CYS A 77 16.18 3.69 7.16
CA CYS A 77 15.07 3.90 6.22
C CYS A 77 14.09 4.98 6.72
N MET A 78 13.72 4.93 8.00
CA MET A 78 12.84 5.93 8.60
C MET A 78 13.44 7.35 8.53
N ASP A 79 14.73 7.50 8.84
CA ASP A 79 15.41 8.79 8.79
C ASP A 79 15.52 9.32 7.36
N ARG A 80 15.71 8.43 6.37
CA ARG A 80 15.70 8.78 4.95
C ARG A 80 14.36 9.37 4.54
N TRP A 81 13.26 8.66 4.82
CA TRP A 81 11.92 9.12 4.42
C TRP A 81 11.48 10.39 5.15
N LYS A 82 11.90 10.58 6.41
CA LYS A 82 11.71 11.85 7.12
C LYS A 82 12.40 13.01 6.40
N LYS A 83 13.63 12.81 5.90
CA LYS A 83 14.33 13.82 5.07
C LYS A 83 13.64 14.09 3.74
N GLU A 84 12.92 13.10 3.20
CA GLU A 84 12.09 13.23 2.01
C GLU A 84 10.69 13.82 2.31
N ASN A 85 10.52 14.48 3.46
CA ASN A 85 9.28 15.12 3.93
C ASN A 85 8.09 14.15 4.04
N THR A 86 8.34 12.89 4.38
CA THR A 86 7.29 11.90 4.66
C THR A 86 6.99 11.85 6.15
N ASN A 87 5.76 12.12 6.53
CA ASN A 87 5.24 11.88 7.87
C ASN A 87 5.04 10.37 8.08
N LEU A 88 5.79 9.83 9.03
CA LEU A 88 5.82 8.40 9.33
C LEU A 88 5.40 8.13 10.76
N ILE A 89 4.39 7.28 10.90
CA ILE A 89 3.90 6.83 12.20
C ILE A 89 4.15 5.34 12.32
N VAL A 90 4.79 4.91 13.40
CA VAL A 90 4.98 3.50 13.72
C VAL A 90 4.05 3.13 14.86
N SER A 91 3.07 2.28 14.57
CA SER A 91 2.10 1.78 15.54
C SER A 91 2.39 0.35 15.96
N LYS A 92 2.14 0.03 17.23
CA LYS A 92 2.22 -1.33 17.78
C LYS A 92 0.88 -2.06 17.81
N LEU A 93 -0.19 -1.41 17.30
CA LEU A 93 -1.54 -1.98 17.27
C LEU A 93 -1.58 -3.27 16.44
N ASN A 94 -2.36 -4.24 16.91
CA ASN A 94 -2.47 -5.54 16.27
C ASN A 94 -3.83 -5.68 15.56
N ALA A 95 -3.80 -5.66 14.23
CA ALA A 95 -5.01 -5.79 13.41
C ALA A 95 -5.78 -7.10 13.59
N THR A 96 -5.24 -8.13 14.26
CA THR A 96 -6.01 -9.35 14.60
C THR A 96 -7.12 -9.08 15.63
N LYS A 97 -7.08 -7.95 16.35
CA LYS A 97 -8.17 -7.48 17.21
C LYS A 97 -8.95 -6.38 16.51
N MET A 98 -10.28 -6.43 16.61
CA MET A 98 -11.15 -5.43 15.96
C MET A 98 -10.91 -4.02 16.50
N ASP A 99 -10.78 -3.86 17.81
CA ASP A 99 -10.58 -2.53 18.42
C ASP A 99 -9.27 -1.88 17.99
N ASP A 100 -8.19 -2.67 17.94
CA ASP A 100 -6.88 -2.23 17.45
C ASP A 100 -6.93 -1.86 15.96
N ALA A 101 -7.66 -2.63 15.15
CA ALA A 101 -7.85 -2.32 13.73
C ALA A 101 -8.60 -0.99 13.54
N LYS A 102 -9.67 -0.77 14.30
CA LYS A 102 -10.42 0.50 14.30
C LYS A 102 -9.55 1.66 14.77
N ALA A 103 -8.81 1.48 15.87
CA ALA A 103 -7.89 2.49 16.39
C ALA A 103 -6.79 2.84 15.39
N LEU A 104 -6.26 1.85 14.67
CA LEU A 104 -5.25 2.06 13.63
C LEU A 104 -5.79 2.90 12.47
N LEU A 105 -6.99 2.57 11.97
CA LEU A 105 -7.59 3.33 10.87
C LEU A 105 -8.03 4.73 11.30
N LYS A 106 -8.51 4.90 12.54
CA LYS A 106 -8.79 6.23 13.11
C LYS A 106 -7.53 7.09 13.18
N MET A 107 -6.44 6.54 13.72
CA MET A 107 -5.14 7.22 13.78
C MET A 107 -4.65 7.62 12.39
N ALA A 108 -4.82 6.75 11.38
CA ALA A 108 -4.45 7.08 10.01
C ALA A 108 -5.34 8.19 9.43
N ALA A 109 -6.65 8.12 9.66
CA ALA A 109 -7.64 9.10 9.21
C ALA A 109 -7.49 10.48 9.87
N GLU A 110 -7.04 10.53 11.12
CA GLU A 110 -6.70 11.78 11.85
C GLU A 110 -5.56 12.55 11.18
N VAL A 111 -4.62 11.84 10.55
CA VAL A 111 -3.54 12.48 9.79
C VAL A 111 -4.06 12.98 8.44
N LYS A 112 -4.65 12.07 7.65
CA LYS A 112 -5.22 12.31 6.32
C LYS A 112 -6.20 11.18 5.95
N PRO A 113 -7.15 11.42 5.02
CA PRO A 113 -8.02 10.36 4.50
C PRO A 113 -7.23 9.13 4.03
N VAL A 114 -7.67 7.93 4.42
CA VAL A 114 -6.94 6.70 4.11
C VAL A 114 -7.17 6.30 2.65
N ALA A 115 -6.12 6.38 1.82
CA ALA A 115 -6.15 5.92 0.43
C ALA A 115 -6.03 4.41 0.34
N ALA A 116 -5.16 3.82 1.16
CA ALA A 116 -4.75 2.45 0.95
C ALA A 116 -4.43 1.70 2.23
N ILE A 117 -4.79 0.42 2.24
CA ILE A 117 -4.45 -0.54 3.28
C ILE A 117 -3.71 -1.70 2.63
N PHE A 118 -2.47 -1.94 3.05
CA PHE A 118 -1.64 -3.05 2.62
C PHE A 118 -1.45 -4.02 3.78
N ASN A 119 -1.98 -5.24 3.65
CA ASN A 119 -1.76 -6.30 4.63
C ASN A 119 -0.57 -7.18 4.24
N LEU A 120 0.56 -6.97 4.92
CA LEU A 120 1.75 -7.80 4.84
C LEU A 120 2.04 -8.54 6.15
N ALA A 121 1.05 -8.61 7.05
CA ALA A 121 1.18 -9.43 8.26
C ALA A 121 1.44 -10.88 7.85
N LEU A 122 2.60 -11.39 8.27
CA LEU A 122 2.99 -12.76 8.04
C LEU A 122 3.61 -13.32 9.32
N VAL A 123 2.96 -14.34 9.87
CA VAL A 123 3.57 -15.24 10.84
C VAL A 123 3.85 -16.54 10.11
N LEU A 124 5.09 -17.00 10.18
CA LEU A 124 5.51 -18.27 9.58
C LEU A 124 5.75 -19.28 10.69
N ARG A 125 5.07 -20.43 10.58
CA ARG A 125 5.27 -21.62 11.41
C ARG A 125 5.45 -22.82 10.48
N ASP A 126 6.48 -22.74 9.64
CA ASP A 126 6.78 -23.80 8.68
C ASP A 126 7.26 -25.05 9.43
N ALA A 127 6.54 -26.15 9.30
CA ALA A 127 6.95 -27.47 9.76
C ALA A 127 6.27 -28.54 8.89
N PHE A 128 6.86 -29.73 8.84
CA PHE A 128 6.21 -30.90 8.23
C PHE A 128 4.88 -31.20 8.92
N MET A 129 3.95 -31.83 8.19
CA MET A 129 2.59 -32.10 8.68
C MET A 129 2.59 -32.89 10.00
N GLU A 130 3.55 -33.81 10.17
CA GLU A 130 3.75 -34.61 11.39
C GLU A 130 4.15 -33.77 12.60
N ASN A 131 4.83 -32.64 12.37
CA ASN A 131 5.32 -31.71 13.40
C ASN A 131 4.44 -30.46 13.52
N GLN A 132 3.30 -30.42 12.81
CA GLN A 132 2.36 -29.32 12.91
C GLN A 132 1.44 -29.50 14.10
N THR A 133 1.10 -28.38 14.73
CA THR A 133 0.15 -28.34 15.85
C THR A 133 -1.01 -27.43 15.51
N VAL A 134 -2.13 -27.64 16.19
CA VAL A 134 -3.34 -26.83 16.00
C VAL A 134 -3.08 -25.36 16.34
N GLU A 135 -2.23 -25.10 17.33
CA GLU A 135 -1.83 -23.76 17.78
C GLU A 135 -1.03 -23.04 16.70
N ASN A 136 -0.07 -23.73 16.07
CA ASN A 136 0.71 -23.17 14.97
C ASN A 136 -0.18 -22.84 13.77
N PHE A 137 -1.12 -23.73 13.44
CA PHE A 137 -2.10 -23.48 12.37
C PHE A 137 -2.97 -22.27 12.68
N LYS A 138 -3.52 -22.20 13.90
CA LYS A 138 -4.37 -21.11 14.37
C LYS A 138 -3.62 -19.78 14.35
N GLU A 139 -2.38 -19.72 14.83
CA GLU A 139 -1.57 -18.50 14.84
C GLU A 139 -1.35 -17.96 13.42
N VAL A 140 -1.00 -18.81 12.47
CA VAL A 140 -0.79 -18.41 11.07
C VAL A 140 -2.11 -17.95 10.43
N PHE A 141 -3.19 -18.71 10.64
CA PHE A 141 -4.52 -18.37 10.11
C PHE A 141 -5.02 -17.03 10.66
N GLU A 142 -4.97 -16.83 11.98
CA GLU A 142 -5.39 -15.59 12.62
C GLU A 142 -4.60 -14.38 12.12
N SER A 143 -3.29 -14.53 11.94
CA SER A 143 -2.43 -13.42 11.50
C SER A 143 -2.86 -12.81 10.17
N LYS A 144 -3.45 -13.61 9.27
CA LYS A 144 -3.81 -13.19 7.91
C LYS A 144 -5.30 -13.03 7.71
N VAL A 145 -6.11 -13.96 8.23
CA VAL A 145 -7.56 -13.95 8.05
C VAL A 145 -8.22 -12.98 9.01
N ALA A 146 -7.97 -13.12 10.31
CA ALA A 146 -8.61 -12.25 11.30
C ALA A 146 -8.20 -10.79 11.06
N SER A 147 -6.92 -10.54 10.77
CA SER A 147 -6.46 -9.18 10.42
C SER A 147 -7.15 -8.61 9.19
N THR A 148 -7.32 -9.40 8.14
CA THR A 148 -7.99 -8.96 6.91
C THR A 148 -9.48 -8.70 7.13
N LEU A 149 -10.17 -9.59 7.84
CA LEU A 149 -11.60 -9.44 8.15
C LEU A 149 -11.86 -8.19 9.00
N ASN A 150 -11.05 -7.98 10.04
CA ASN A 150 -11.18 -6.80 10.89
C ASN A 150 -10.89 -5.51 10.12
N LEU A 151 -9.86 -5.50 9.27
CA LEU A 151 -9.53 -4.34 8.45
C LEU A 151 -10.60 -4.08 7.38
N ASP A 152 -11.19 -5.10 6.76
CA ASP A 152 -12.29 -4.92 5.80
C ASP A 152 -13.50 -4.31 6.50
N ALA A 153 -13.93 -4.87 7.63
CA ALA A 153 -15.05 -4.35 8.41
C ALA A 153 -14.79 -2.90 8.89
N ALA A 154 -13.62 -2.64 9.48
CA ALA A 154 -13.27 -1.30 9.97
C ALA A 154 -13.11 -0.28 8.83
N SER A 155 -12.56 -0.68 7.67
CA SER A 155 -12.39 0.22 6.54
C SER A 155 -13.72 0.63 5.90
N ARG A 156 -14.72 -0.27 5.89
CA ARG A 156 -16.08 0.05 5.42
C ARG A 156 -16.77 1.11 6.27
N GLU A 157 -16.48 1.13 7.58
CA GLU A 157 -17.04 2.11 8.51
C GLU A 157 -16.27 3.44 8.50
N LEU A 158 -14.93 3.39 8.43
CA LEU A 158 -14.06 4.53 8.74
C LEU A 158 -13.35 5.15 7.53
N CYS A 159 -13.30 4.46 6.39
CA CYS A 159 -12.48 4.86 5.24
C CYS A 159 -13.34 4.98 3.96
N PRO A 160 -14.15 6.04 3.81
CA PRO A 160 -15.00 6.24 2.63
C PRO A 160 -14.21 6.51 1.34
N GLU A 161 -12.99 7.05 1.46
CA GLU A 161 -12.11 7.42 0.34
C GLU A 161 -11.03 6.38 0.02
N LEU A 162 -11.25 5.12 0.42
CA LEU A 162 -10.31 4.03 0.20
C LEU A 162 -10.23 3.65 -1.27
N ASP A 163 -9.05 3.85 -1.87
CA ASP A 163 -8.74 3.50 -3.25
C ASP A 163 -8.23 2.06 -3.36
N TRP A 164 -7.36 1.63 -2.44
CA TRP A 164 -6.68 0.33 -2.51
C TRP A 164 -6.79 -0.49 -1.22
N PHE A 165 -7.23 -1.73 -1.36
CA PHE A 165 -7.14 -2.74 -0.30
C PHE A 165 -6.36 -3.93 -0.84
N VAL A 166 -5.12 -4.10 -0.39
CA VAL A 166 -4.17 -5.06 -0.96
C VAL A 166 -3.72 -6.06 0.09
N CYS A 167 -3.96 -7.35 -0.17
CA CYS A 167 -3.46 -8.44 0.67
C CYS A 167 -2.41 -9.25 -0.08
N PHE A 168 -1.24 -9.43 0.53
CA PHE A 168 -0.17 -10.20 -0.09
C PHE A 168 -0.39 -11.71 0.13
N SER A 169 -0.60 -12.44 -0.96
CA SER A 169 -0.65 -13.91 -0.99
C SER A 169 0.72 -14.51 -1.36
N SER A 170 0.86 -15.83 -1.27
CA SER A 170 2.07 -16.55 -1.68
C SER A 170 1.73 -17.62 -2.73
N LEU A 171 2.69 -17.90 -3.62
CA LEU A 171 2.59 -18.98 -4.62
C LEU A 171 2.35 -20.35 -3.98
N SER A 172 2.78 -20.55 -2.73
CA SER A 172 2.47 -21.77 -1.99
C SER A 172 0.97 -22.03 -1.93
N CYS A 173 0.15 -20.98 -1.87
CA CYS A 173 -1.30 -21.09 -1.85
C CYS A 173 -1.89 -21.56 -3.18
N GLY A 174 -1.31 -21.13 -4.31
CA GLY A 174 -1.79 -21.54 -5.63
C GLY A 174 -1.28 -22.91 -6.07
N ARG A 175 -0.12 -23.35 -5.56
CA ARG A 175 0.58 -24.56 -6.04
C ARG A 175 0.79 -25.65 -4.97
N ALA A 176 0.17 -25.52 -3.80
CA ALA A 176 0.20 -26.52 -2.73
C ALA A 176 1.62 -27.04 -2.40
N MET A 177 2.55 -26.13 -2.09
CA MET A 177 3.93 -26.52 -1.79
C MET A 177 3.98 -27.32 -0.47
N LEU A 178 4.53 -28.54 -0.51
CA LEU A 178 4.46 -29.56 0.57
C LEU A 178 4.92 -29.07 1.95
N VAL A 179 5.90 -28.16 2.01
CA VAL A 179 6.44 -27.63 3.29
C VAL A 179 5.59 -26.47 3.85
N LYS A 180 4.63 -25.95 3.06
CA LYS A 180 3.82 -24.76 3.37
C LYS A 180 2.31 -25.03 3.32
N ALA A 181 1.87 -26.22 3.72
CA ALA A 181 0.47 -26.63 3.72
C ALA A 181 -0.46 -25.61 4.42
N ILE A 182 0.03 -24.92 5.46
CA ILE A 182 -0.74 -23.94 6.25
C ILE A 182 -1.17 -22.71 5.44
N THR A 183 -0.40 -22.31 4.42
CA THR A 183 -0.71 -21.11 3.63
C THR A 183 -1.80 -21.36 2.56
N VAL A 184 -2.24 -22.61 2.37
CA VAL A 184 -2.90 -23.03 1.11
C VAL A 184 -4.42 -22.92 1.10
N MET A 185 -5.11 -22.81 2.24
CA MET A 185 -6.57 -22.95 2.22
C MET A 185 -7.38 -21.70 1.79
N LEU A 186 -6.77 -20.54 1.56
CA LEU A 186 -7.53 -19.27 1.48
C LEU A 186 -7.73 -18.67 0.08
N THR A 187 -7.19 -19.25 -0.99
CA THR A 187 -7.38 -18.68 -2.34
C THR A 187 -8.70 -19.03 -3.00
N GLN A 188 -9.44 -20.05 -2.53
CA GLN A 188 -10.68 -20.45 -3.20
C GLN A 188 -11.88 -19.52 -2.96
N SER A 189 -11.90 -18.77 -1.86
CA SER A 189 -13.01 -17.85 -1.54
C SER A 189 -12.81 -16.40 -2.08
N TRP A 190 -11.68 -16.14 -2.74
CA TRP A 190 -11.20 -14.76 -3.00
C TRP A 190 -11.26 -14.31 -4.46
N LYS A 191 -12.06 -14.98 -5.31
CA LYS A 191 -12.20 -14.63 -6.73
C LYS A 191 -12.92 -13.29 -7.02
N GLY A 192 -13.44 -12.59 -6.01
CA GLY A 192 -14.27 -11.39 -6.20
C GLY A 192 -13.63 -10.03 -5.87
N TYR A 193 -12.38 -9.96 -5.40
CA TYR A 193 -11.86 -8.74 -4.75
C TYR A 193 -10.77 -7.97 -5.52
N VAL A 194 -10.38 -8.44 -6.70
CA VAL A 194 -9.41 -7.72 -7.53
C VAL A 194 -10.17 -6.70 -8.38
N LYS A 195 -9.99 -5.42 -8.04
CA LYS A 195 -10.38 -4.21 -8.80
C LYS A 195 -11.81 -3.69 -8.54
N ARG A 196 -11.96 -2.88 -7.48
CA ARG A 196 -13.05 -1.89 -7.38
C ARG A 196 -12.70 -0.71 -8.30
N ASP A 197 -12.75 -0.93 -9.61
CA ASP A 197 -12.65 0.11 -10.65
C ASP A 197 -13.94 0.96 -10.55
N ARG A 198 -13.93 2.00 -9.72
CA ARG A 198 -14.95 3.05 -9.79
C ARG A 198 -14.47 4.10 -10.79
N LYS A 199 -14.58 3.78 -12.08
CA LYS A 199 -14.49 4.75 -13.17
C LYS A 199 -15.90 5.10 -13.64
N ASP A 200 -16.45 6.15 -13.07
CA ASP A 200 -17.34 7.05 -13.81
C ASP A 200 -16.59 8.37 -13.96
N CYS A 201 -15.67 8.40 -14.93
CA CYS A 201 -15.26 9.64 -15.56
C CYS A 201 -16.22 9.85 -16.72
N GLN A 202 -17.13 10.82 -16.57
CA GLN A 202 -17.67 11.56 -17.71
C GLN A 202 -16.59 12.50 -18.27
#